data_AF-A0A2H5PE29-F1
#
_entry.id   AF-A0A2H5PE29-F1
#
_cell.length_a   1.000
_cell.length_b   1.000
_cell.length_c   1.000
_cell.angle_alpha   90.00
_cell.angle_beta   90.00
_cell.angle_gamma   90.00
#
_symmetry.space_group_name_H-M   'P 1'
#
loop_
_entity.id
_entity.type
_entity.pdbx_description
1 polymer ?
#
loop_
_entity_poly.entity_id
_entity_poly.type
_entity_poly.pdbx_seq_one_letter_code
_entity_poly.pdbx_strand_id
1 'polypeptide(L)'
;MEGIAADECLFASVEKGEGIEIIFEVWRCTGRNWHKQSRACDSSESGLPFFLFRCESQHRTRTRTNRGKRKMSNLVKGVILDESELLSASEHGTPTNANDSSFQLRPGASYLLRKLRHSNIRSGISYGPGLSPDKVNVLKRIAMEYSCECFFLHASMDGGVNEITRAWGDVGGIIMYVVQNSKDSMCKLSSNWLITVVGAEVVTAGQNSSMLYINKLEELPLTICCFNKKATCNNVVVVGYVMKPSREEDFAKRGAFPLYPTPNGLIFLPLTFEIPLSSQLQNVDVVLHKATDEIISIELSNASVSSNRITYTKGMQELQRFMEDHSDFLAIDPLSNIYPVLDRLKIQLILLRLQEQKAKGRHAIRGAHFVKAIVFGTEDFKDLNVPLPAVVQEYVNHSSTLFKFYVLGDNIFHAVKKSTPNSGILMKSYERNGLRPILFDSLKSLPIDTENQNSGDSISCKVDLDLELIKDAAKWLAKTLDLTIFGFDVVIQEGTGDHVIVDLNYLPSFKEIDKDIAIPAFWDAIKLKFEAIKMQQATIASSS
;
A
#
# COMPACT_ATOMS: atom_id res chain seq x y z
N MET A 1 -41.44 -1.01 5.25
CA MET A 1 -41.52 -1.15 6.72
C MET A 1 -42.46 -0.07 7.21
N GLU A 2 -43.73 -0.40 7.44
CA GLU A 2 -44.72 0.51 8.03
C GLU A 2 -45.49 -0.29 9.09
N GLY A 3 -45.86 0.36 10.21
CA GLY A 3 -46.65 -0.28 11.27
C GLY A 3 -45.90 -0.90 12.45
N ILE A 4 -44.63 -0.55 12.72
CA ILE A 4 -43.95 -0.92 13.97
C ILE A 4 -44.21 0.16 15.04
N ALA A 5 -44.59 -0.26 16.25
CA ALA A 5 -44.82 0.65 17.38
C ALA A 5 -43.51 1.11 18.05
N ALA A 6 -43.55 2.25 18.75
CA ALA A 6 -42.35 2.86 19.35
C ALA A 6 -41.69 2.06 20.50
N ASP A 7 -42.34 0.99 20.96
CA ASP A 7 -41.86 0.07 22.01
C ASP A 7 -41.51 -1.35 21.49
N GLU A 8 -41.49 -1.54 20.17
CA GLU A 8 -41.17 -2.80 19.49
C GLU A 8 -39.91 -2.67 18.60
N CYS A 9 -39.04 -3.67 18.64
CA CYS A 9 -37.86 -3.77 17.78
C CYS A 9 -37.93 -5.00 16.89
N LEU A 10 -37.65 -4.81 15.61
CA LEU A 10 -37.53 -5.87 14.62
C LEU A 10 -36.09 -6.40 14.62
N PHE A 11 -35.90 -7.65 15.00
CA PHE A 11 -34.62 -8.35 14.88
C PHE A 11 -34.68 -9.29 13.68
N ALA A 12 -33.84 -9.03 12.67
CA ALA A 12 -33.61 -9.96 11.56
C ALA A 12 -32.40 -10.85 11.91
N SER A 13 -32.63 -12.14 12.09
CA SER A 13 -31.55 -13.13 12.26
C SER A 13 -31.31 -13.86 10.94
N VAL A 14 -30.03 -14.06 10.60
CA VAL A 14 -29.60 -14.85 9.44
C VAL A 14 -28.94 -16.12 9.96
N GLU A 15 -29.68 -17.23 10.01
CA GLU A 15 -29.11 -18.52 10.34
C GLU A 15 -28.38 -19.12 9.12
N LYS A 16 -27.18 -19.67 9.33
CA LYS A 16 -26.38 -20.29 8.25
C LYS A 16 -26.77 -21.76 8.03
N GLY A 17 -27.91 -21.96 7.36
CA GLY A 17 -28.24 -23.20 6.65
C GLY A 17 -27.63 -23.27 5.25
N GLU A 18 -27.98 -24.31 4.47
CA GLU A 18 -27.63 -24.41 3.03
C GLU A 18 -28.50 -23.53 2.10
N GLY A 19 -29.27 -22.61 2.70
CA GLY A 19 -29.97 -21.51 2.02
C GLY A 19 -30.05 -20.30 2.98
N ILE A 20 -30.15 -19.08 2.43
CA ILE A 20 -30.31 -17.86 3.24
C ILE A 20 -31.79 -17.66 3.52
N GLU A 21 -32.24 -18.11 4.68
CA GLU A 21 -33.57 -17.83 5.21
C GLU A 21 -33.47 -16.67 6.22
N ILE A 22 -34.21 -15.57 5.97
CA ILE A 22 -34.19 -14.38 6.83
C ILE A 22 -35.40 -14.45 7.75
N ILE A 23 -35.16 -14.79 9.01
CA ILE A 23 -36.22 -14.86 10.02
C ILE A 23 -36.35 -13.47 10.67
N PHE A 24 -37.52 -12.86 10.49
CA PHE A 24 -37.87 -11.60 11.14
C PHE A 24 -38.60 -11.87 12.45
N GLU A 25 -37.99 -11.49 13.57
CA GLU A 25 -38.59 -11.64 14.90
C GLU A 25 -39.01 -10.29 15.47
N VAL A 26 -40.28 -10.18 15.88
CA VAL A 26 -40.81 -9.01 16.58
C VAL A 26 -40.61 -9.21 18.08
N TRP A 27 -39.77 -8.35 18.68
CA TRP A 27 -39.49 -8.34 20.10
C TRP A 27 -40.01 -7.05 20.74
N ARG A 28 -40.77 -7.18 21.83
CA ARG A 28 -41.32 -6.05 22.58
C ARG A 28 -40.62 -5.90 23.92
N CYS A 29 -40.31 -4.65 24.30
CA CYS A 29 -39.72 -4.36 25.60
C CYS A 29 -40.82 -4.05 26.62
N THR A 30 -40.80 -4.70 27.78
CA THR A 30 -41.65 -4.34 28.92
C THR A 30 -40.78 -4.13 30.16
N GLY A 31 -40.53 -2.86 30.50
CA GLY A 31 -39.69 -2.47 31.62
C GLY A 31 -38.20 -2.66 31.34
N ARG A 32 -37.59 -3.72 31.88
CA ARG A 32 -36.18 -4.10 31.64
C ARG A 32 -36.02 -5.41 30.87
N ASN A 33 -37.12 -6.08 30.54
CA ASN A 33 -37.12 -7.40 29.92
C ASN A 33 -37.69 -7.34 28.50
N TRP A 34 -37.14 -8.18 27.62
CA TRP A 34 -37.58 -8.33 26.24
C TRP A 34 -38.38 -9.63 26.08
N HIS A 35 -39.50 -9.55 25.37
CA HIS A 35 -40.38 -10.68 25.11
C HIS A 35 -40.61 -10.85 23.59
N LYS A 36 -40.36 -12.06 23.09
CA LYS A 36 -40.61 -12.46 21.71
C LYS A 36 -42.11 -12.66 21.49
N GLN A 37 -42.69 -11.99 20.50
CA GLN A 37 -44.06 -12.29 20.06
C GLN A 37 -44.05 -13.41 19.02
N SER A 38 -45.05 -14.29 19.08
CA SER A 38 -45.09 -15.52 18.28
C SER A 38 -46.24 -15.55 17.27
N ARG A 39 -45.92 -15.47 15.98
CA ARG A 39 -46.63 -16.20 14.91
C ARG A 39 -45.83 -16.25 13.62
N ALA A 40 -46.06 -17.29 12.83
CA ALA A 40 -45.51 -17.47 11.49
C ALA A 40 -46.58 -17.11 10.44
N CYS A 41 -46.14 -16.80 9.22
CA CYS A 41 -47.00 -16.60 8.05
C CYS A 41 -46.47 -17.41 6.88
N ASP A 42 -47.18 -18.49 6.52
CA ASP A 42 -47.05 -19.16 5.23
C ASP A 42 -47.92 -18.44 4.19
N SER A 43 -47.37 -18.16 3.01
CA SER A 43 -48.15 -17.99 1.77
C SER A 43 -47.25 -18.08 0.53
N SER A 44 -47.46 -19.11 -0.28
CA SER A 44 -46.73 -19.36 -1.53
C SER A 44 -47.47 -18.80 -2.76
N GLU A 45 -46.75 -18.32 -3.79
CA GLU A 45 -47.11 -18.59 -5.20
C GLU A 45 -45.95 -18.32 -6.20
N SER A 46 -45.96 -19.12 -7.29
CA SER A 46 -45.17 -19.10 -8.56
C SER A 46 -44.03 -18.07 -8.81
N GLY A 47 -42.87 -18.45 -9.39
CA GLY A 47 -42.36 -19.79 -9.74
C GLY A 47 -41.26 -19.84 -10.82
N LEU A 48 -40.50 -20.95 -10.85
CA LEU A 48 -39.51 -21.38 -11.88
C LEU A 48 -38.18 -20.57 -11.97
N PRO A 49 -37.06 -21.14 -12.50
CA PRO A 49 -36.26 -22.09 -11.70
C PRO A 49 -34.74 -21.87 -11.81
N PHE A 50 -34.03 -21.65 -10.68
CA PHE A 50 -32.56 -21.64 -10.67
C PHE A 50 -31.94 -23.01 -10.35
N PHE A 51 -30.96 -23.40 -11.17
CA PHE A 51 -30.22 -24.67 -11.02
C PHE A 51 -29.29 -24.64 -9.80
N LEU A 52 -29.40 -25.65 -8.94
CA LEU A 52 -28.57 -25.78 -7.75
C LEU A 52 -27.20 -26.40 -8.06
N PHE A 53 -26.14 -25.58 -8.12
CA PHE A 53 -24.75 -26.08 -8.09
C PHE A 53 -24.21 -26.03 -6.65
N ARG A 54 -24.20 -27.18 -5.98
CA ARG A 54 -23.72 -27.33 -4.59
C ARG A 54 -22.19 -27.36 -4.55
N CYS A 55 -21.58 -26.52 -3.71
CA CYS A 55 -20.14 -26.55 -3.44
C CYS A 55 -19.90 -26.43 -1.93
N GLU A 56 -19.63 -27.55 -1.26
CA GLU A 56 -19.37 -27.57 0.18
C GLU A 56 -18.02 -26.93 0.53
N SER A 57 -17.99 -26.09 1.58
CA SER A 57 -16.75 -25.79 2.30
C SER A 57 -16.98 -25.90 3.82
N GLN A 58 -16.67 -27.08 4.37
CA GLN A 58 -16.81 -27.36 5.80
C GLN A 58 -15.57 -26.85 6.58
N HIS A 59 -15.77 -25.92 7.51
CA HIS A 59 -14.84 -25.70 8.61
C HIS A 59 -15.38 -26.31 9.90
N ARG A 60 -14.74 -27.38 10.39
CA ARG A 60 -14.99 -27.90 11.74
C ARG A 60 -13.69 -28.41 12.37
N THR A 61 -13.34 -27.86 13.53
CA THR A 61 -12.18 -28.27 14.31
C THR A 61 -12.45 -29.61 15.01
N ARG A 62 -11.64 -30.63 14.71
CA ARG A 62 -11.52 -31.81 15.56
C ARG A 62 -10.16 -32.49 15.40
N THR A 63 -9.49 -32.76 16.51
CA THR A 63 -8.19 -33.43 16.57
C THR A 63 -8.33 -34.91 16.26
N ARG A 64 -7.88 -35.33 15.06
CA ARG A 64 -7.59 -36.74 14.76
C ARG A 64 -6.52 -36.86 13.68
N THR A 65 -5.54 -37.73 13.91
CA THR A 65 -4.34 -37.90 13.09
C THR A 65 -4.61 -38.68 11.79
N ASN A 66 -5.13 -38.00 10.77
CA ASN A 66 -5.18 -38.50 9.40
C ASN A 66 -4.16 -37.77 8.51
N ARG A 67 -3.32 -38.54 7.80
CA ARG A 67 -2.46 -38.03 6.71
C ARG A 67 -3.30 -37.75 5.46
N GLY A 68 -4.15 -36.73 5.52
CA GLY A 68 -4.88 -36.24 4.35
C GLY A 68 -3.93 -35.66 3.31
N LYS A 69 -4.10 -36.03 2.02
CA LYS A 69 -3.37 -35.39 0.92
C LYS A 69 -3.75 -33.91 0.87
N ARG A 70 -2.79 -33.00 1.07
CA ARG A 70 -2.98 -31.55 0.88
C ARG A 70 -3.45 -31.32 -0.56
N LYS A 71 -4.63 -30.69 -0.72
CA LYS A 71 -5.12 -30.22 -2.03
C LYS A 71 -4.17 -29.11 -2.48
N MET A 72 -3.39 -29.34 -3.54
CA MET A 72 -2.47 -28.33 -4.06
C MET A 72 -3.25 -27.08 -4.47
N SER A 73 -2.74 -25.89 -4.13
CA SER A 73 -3.30 -24.65 -4.66
C SER A 73 -2.63 -24.32 -5.99
N ASN A 74 -3.39 -24.04 -7.04
CA ASN A 74 -2.87 -23.65 -8.36
C ASN A 74 -2.32 -22.21 -8.38
N LEU A 75 -1.74 -21.73 -7.28
CA LEU A 75 -1.16 -20.40 -7.13
C LEU A 75 0.37 -20.48 -7.24
N VAL A 76 0.97 -19.45 -7.84
CA VAL A 76 2.43 -19.30 -7.90
C VAL A 76 2.94 -19.00 -6.49
N LYS A 77 3.85 -19.85 -6.00
CA LYS A 77 4.45 -19.75 -4.66
C LYS A 77 5.98 -19.84 -4.67
N GLY A 78 6.56 -20.30 -5.77
CA GLY A 78 8.00 -20.22 -6.05
C GLY A 78 8.26 -19.58 -7.41
N VAL A 79 9.33 -18.80 -7.50
CA VAL A 79 9.94 -18.35 -8.75
C VAL A 79 11.42 -18.69 -8.68
N ILE A 80 11.94 -19.39 -9.68
CA ILE A 80 13.36 -19.69 -9.82
C ILE A 80 13.82 -19.03 -11.11
N LEU A 81 14.80 -18.13 -11.00
CA LEU A 81 15.44 -17.45 -12.12
C LEU A 81 16.72 -18.20 -12.47
N ASP A 82 16.87 -18.66 -13.70
CA ASP A 82 18.13 -19.24 -14.12
C ASP A 82 19.23 -18.19 -14.29
N GLU A 83 20.49 -18.59 -14.08
CA GLU A 83 21.66 -17.72 -14.28
C GLU A 83 21.64 -17.04 -15.65
N SER A 84 21.15 -17.76 -16.67
CA SER A 84 21.04 -17.29 -18.04
C SER A 84 20.16 -16.04 -18.15
N GLU A 85 19.19 -15.81 -17.26
CA GLU A 85 18.39 -14.58 -17.25
C GLU A 85 18.92 -13.49 -16.31
N LEU A 86 19.91 -13.81 -15.48
CA LEU A 86 20.48 -12.84 -14.54
C LEU A 86 21.75 -12.18 -15.06
N LEU A 87 22.64 -12.94 -15.71
CA LEU A 87 23.98 -12.46 -16.05
C LEU A 87 24.26 -12.41 -17.56
N SER A 88 25.08 -11.43 -17.95
CA SER A 88 25.82 -11.40 -19.21
C SER A 88 27.33 -11.31 -18.92
N ALA A 89 28.15 -11.73 -19.88
CA ALA A 89 29.58 -11.39 -19.88
C ALA A 89 29.74 -9.95 -20.39
N SER A 90 30.65 -9.16 -19.80
CA SER A 90 30.92 -7.81 -20.28
C SER A 90 31.62 -7.85 -21.65
N GLU A 91 30.98 -7.27 -22.67
CA GLU A 91 31.55 -7.17 -24.02
C GLU A 91 32.66 -6.10 -24.14
N HIS A 92 32.82 -5.27 -23.11
CA HIS A 92 33.85 -4.23 -23.03
C HIS A 92 34.60 -4.28 -21.70
N GLY A 93 35.93 -4.21 -21.77
CA GLY A 93 36.83 -4.09 -20.62
C GLY A 93 37.97 -5.12 -20.63
N THR A 94 39.19 -4.68 -20.88
CA THR A 94 40.38 -5.39 -20.38
C THR A 94 40.40 -5.31 -18.84
N PRO A 95 40.77 -6.38 -18.12
CA PRO A 95 40.69 -6.40 -16.66
C PRO A 95 41.77 -5.49 -16.05
N THR A 96 41.37 -4.30 -15.60
CA THR A 96 42.28 -3.31 -14.98
C THR A 96 42.55 -3.56 -13.50
N ASN A 97 41.76 -4.43 -12.83
CA ASN A 97 42.02 -4.93 -11.48
C ASN A 97 41.53 -6.38 -11.34
N ALA A 98 42.30 -7.21 -10.63
CA ALA A 98 42.02 -8.65 -10.48
C ALA A 98 40.83 -9.01 -9.56
N ASN A 99 40.16 -8.02 -8.97
CA ASN A 99 39.05 -8.20 -8.03
C ASN A 99 37.67 -7.79 -8.59
N ASP A 100 37.62 -7.24 -9.81
CA ASP A 100 36.37 -6.73 -10.40
C ASP A 100 35.83 -7.76 -11.42
N SER A 101 34.79 -8.49 -11.03
CA SER A 101 34.26 -9.62 -11.79
C SER A 101 33.47 -9.13 -13.02
N SER A 102 33.88 -9.53 -14.22
CA SER A 102 33.39 -9.05 -15.53
C SER A 102 31.97 -9.50 -15.93
N PHE A 103 31.08 -9.73 -14.95
CA PHE A 103 29.69 -10.12 -15.15
C PHE A 103 28.75 -8.98 -14.76
N GLN A 104 27.84 -8.60 -15.65
CA GLN A 104 26.83 -7.58 -15.39
C GLN A 104 25.44 -8.21 -15.24
N LEU A 105 24.57 -7.58 -14.44
CA LEU A 105 23.16 -7.94 -14.39
C LEU A 105 22.49 -7.55 -15.72
N ARG A 106 21.66 -8.45 -16.26
CA ARG A 106 20.86 -8.16 -17.46
C ARG A 106 19.80 -7.07 -17.21
N PRO A 107 19.34 -6.38 -18.27
CA PRO A 107 18.12 -5.56 -18.21
C PRO A 107 16.96 -6.31 -17.54
N GLY A 108 16.14 -5.62 -16.77
CA GLY A 108 15.04 -6.21 -16.00
C GLY A 108 15.44 -7.04 -14.76
N ALA A 109 16.64 -7.63 -14.70
CA ALA A 109 17.01 -8.56 -13.62
C ALA A 109 16.99 -7.91 -12.22
N SER A 110 17.60 -6.73 -12.03
CA SER A 110 17.54 -6.03 -10.73
C SER A 110 16.12 -5.51 -10.41
N TYR A 111 15.34 -5.10 -11.40
CA TYR A 111 13.93 -4.75 -11.20
C TYR A 111 13.16 -5.95 -10.65
N LEU A 112 13.26 -7.10 -11.30
CA LEU A 112 12.51 -8.30 -10.96
C LEU A 112 12.91 -8.86 -9.59
N LEU A 113 14.21 -8.93 -9.29
CA LEU A 113 14.72 -9.37 -7.99
C LEU A 113 14.20 -8.47 -6.84
N ARG A 114 14.10 -7.15 -7.04
CA ARG A 114 13.50 -6.22 -6.06
C ARG A 114 12.03 -6.50 -5.82
N LYS A 115 11.23 -6.73 -6.88
CA LYS A 115 9.81 -7.06 -6.74
C LYS A 115 9.62 -8.39 -6.01
N LEU A 116 10.36 -9.43 -6.41
CA LEU A 116 10.21 -10.78 -5.85
C LEU A 116 10.54 -10.83 -4.35
N ARG A 117 11.64 -10.19 -3.91
CA ARG A 117 12.14 -10.19 -2.52
C ARG A 117 11.08 -9.95 -1.44
N HIS A 118 10.09 -9.13 -1.74
CA HIS A 118 9.06 -8.69 -0.78
C HIS A 118 7.62 -9.07 -1.20
N SER A 119 7.48 -9.92 -2.23
CA SER A 119 6.19 -10.29 -2.84
C SER A 119 5.39 -11.38 -2.12
N ASN A 120 5.93 -11.94 -1.03
CA ASN A 120 5.50 -13.21 -0.40
C ASN A 120 5.59 -14.47 -1.29
N ILE A 121 6.24 -14.38 -2.46
CA ILE A 121 6.61 -15.53 -3.30
C ILE A 121 8.07 -15.91 -3.00
N ARG A 122 8.37 -17.20 -2.86
CA ARG A 122 9.74 -17.69 -2.63
C ARG A 122 10.57 -17.50 -3.89
N SER A 123 11.73 -16.88 -3.76
CA SER A 123 12.63 -16.56 -4.88
C SER A 123 13.95 -17.32 -4.77
N GLY A 124 14.33 -17.93 -5.89
CA GLY A 124 15.58 -18.68 -6.01
C GLY A 124 16.32 -18.35 -7.30
N ILE A 125 17.61 -18.62 -7.29
CA ILE A 125 18.51 -18.53 -8.45
C ILE A 125 19.01 -19.94 -8.74
N SER A 126 18.94 -20.41 -9.99
CA SER A 126 19.57 -21.67 -10.39
C SER A 126 20.85 -21.46 -11.18
N TYR A 127 21.75 -22.44 -11.11
CA TYR A 127 22.86 -22.57 -12.04
C TYR A 127 23.17 -24.04 -12.33
N GLY A 128 23.62 -24.30 -13.56
CA GLY A 128 23.94 -25.65 -14.05
C GLY A 128 25.41 -26.06 -13.87
N PRO A 129 25.75 -27.32 -14.21
CA PRO A 129 27.14 -27.75 -14.33
C PRO A 129 27.83 -27.03 -15.49
N GLY A 130 29.00 -26.44 -15.25
CA GLY A 130 29.83 -25.77 -16.27
C GLY A 130 30.11 -24.29 -16.03
N LEU A 131 29.43 -23.63 -15.07
CA LEU A 131 29.78 -22.26 -14.67
C LEU A 131 31.15 -22.20 -13.98
N SER A 132 31.87 -21.09 -14.16
CA SER A 132 33.10 -20.81 -13.41
C SER A 132 32.80 -20.53 -11.92
N PRO A 133 33.74 -20.83 -11.00
CA PRO A 133 33.59 -20.50 -9.58
C PRO A 133 33.27 -19.03 -9.33
N ASP A 134 33.87 -18.12 -10.11
CA ASP A 134 33.66 -16.67 -9.98
C ASP A 134 32.23 -16.26 -10.34
N LYS A 135 31.68 -16.82 -11.41
CA LYS A 135 30.29 -16.57 -11.80
C LYS A 135 29.32 -17.11 -10.74
N VAL A 136 29.59 -18.28 -10.18
CA VAL A 136 28.83 -18.85 -9.05
C VAL A 136 28.95 -17.97 -7.79
N ASN A 137 30.12 -17.39 -7.52
CA ASN A 137 30.31 -16.46 -6.39
C ASN A 137 29.55 -15.14 -6.60
N VAL A 138 29.46 -14.63 -7.82
CA VAL A 138 28.60 -13.47 -8.16
C VAL A 138 27.12 -13.81 -7.97
N LEU A 139 26.64 -14.95 -8.48
CA LEU A 139 25.25 -15.39 -8.28
C LEU A 139 24.90 -15.57 -6.79
N LYS A 140 25.81 -16.09 -5.98
CA LYS A 140 25.64 -16.19 -4.51
C LYS A 140 25.62 -14.83 -3.81
N ARG A 141 26.40 -13.85 -4.29
CA ARG A 141 26.35 -12.46 -3.80
C ARG A 141 24.99 -11.82 -4.11
N ILE A 142 24.49 -11.98 -5.34
CA ILE A 142 23.16 -11.50 -5.76
C ILE A 142 22.06 -12.18 -4.94
N ALA A 143 22.13 -13.51 -4.74
CA ALA A 143 21.18 -14.24 -3.91
C ALA A 143 21.11 -13.65 -2.48
N MET A 144 22.28 -13.38 -1.87
CA MET A 144 22.36 -12.76 -0.55
C MET A 144 21.80 -11.32 -0.53
N GLU A 145 22.16 -10.49 -1.52
CA GLU A 145 21.71 -9.09 -1.66
C GLU A 145 20.17 -9.00 -1.74
N TYR A 146 19.54 -9.87 -2.53
CA TYR A 146 18.09 -9.90 -2.76
C TYR A 146 17.34 -10.91 -1.89
N SER A 147 18.00 -11.51 -0.89
CA SER A 147 17.41 -12.48 0.05
C SER A 147 16.74 -13.68 -0.64
N CYS A 148 17.32 -14.13 -1.76
CA CYS A 148 16.94 -15.32 -2.52
C CYS A 148 17.82 -16.52 -2.12
N GLU A 149 17.37 -17.73 -2.44
CA GLU A 149 18.21 -18.94 -2.36
C GLU A 149 18.98 -19.19 -3.67
N CYS A 150 19.98 -20.07 -3.65
CA CYS A 150 20.83 -20.37 -4.81
C CYS A 150 21.02 -21.89 -4.93
N PHE A 151 20.58 -22.47 -6.04
CA PHE A 151 20.40 -23.91 -6.25
C PHE A 151 21.29 -24.46 -7.38
N PHE A 152 21.87 -25.64 -7.18
CA PHE A 152 22.64 -26.33 -8.21
C PHE A 152 21.77 -27.32 -8.98
N LEU A 153 21.30 -26.93 -10.15
CA LEU A 153 20.44 -27.78 -11.00
C LEU A 153 21.29 -28.62 -11.95
N HIS A 154 21.60 -29.84 -11.54
CA HIS A 154 22.21 -30.83 -12.43
C HIS A 154 21.23 -31.24 -13.55
N ALA A 155 21.75 -31.59 -14.74
CA ALA A 155 20.93 -31.94 -15.91
C ALA A 155 19.94 -33.10 -15.66
N SER A 156 20.24 -33.96 -14.67
CA SER A 156 19.31 -34.90 -14.06
C SER A 156 18.44 -34.18 -13.00
N MET A 157 17.31 -33.61 -13.44
CA MET A 157 16.44 -32.73 -12.64
C MET A 157 16.04 -33.27 -11.26
N ASP A 158 15.92 -34.59 -11.07
CA ASP A 158 15.60 -35.21 -9.78
C ASP A 158 16.52 -34.74 -8.64
N GLY A 159 17.81 -34.47 -8.92
CA GLY A 159 18.74 -33.93 -7.92
C GLY A 159 18.38 -32.51 -7.47
N GLY A 160 18.09 -31.63 -8.44
CA GLY A 160 17.74 -30.23 -8.17
C GLY A 160 16.37 -30.06 -7.52
N VAL A 161 15.37 -30.84 -7.95
CA VAL A 161 14.04 -30.86 -7.32
C VAL A 161 14.14 -31.30 -5.86
N ASN A 162 15.03 -32.25 -5.53
CA ASN A 162 15.29 -32.64 -4.14
C ASN A 162 15.99 -31.54 -3.33
N GLU A 163 16.93 -30.78 -3.91
CA GLU A 163 17.57 -29.65 -3.20
C GLU A 163 16.56 -28.54 -2.87
N ILE A 164 15.73 -28.15 -3.83
CA ILE A 164 14.66 -27.15 -3.61
C ILE A 164 13.64 -27.67 -2.59
N THR A 165 13.23 -28.94 -2.68
CA THR A 165 12.30 -29.55 -1.71
C THR A 165 12.92 -29.64 -0.31
N ARG A 166 14.24 -29.80 -0.19
CA ARG A 166 14.95 -29.77 1.11
C ARG A 166 14.96 -28.37 1.73
N ALA A 167 15.10 -27.32 0.94
CA ALA A 167 15.22 -25.94 1.44
C ALA A 167 13.85 -25.25 1.63
N TRP A 168 12.95 -25.39 0.65
CA TRP A 168 11.60 -24.80 0.68
C TRP A 168 10.55 -25.71 1.34
N GLY A 169 10.80 -27.01 1.48
CA GLY A 169 9.78 -27.98 1.87
C GLY A 169 8.68 -28.15 0.81
N ASP A 170 7.51 -28.66 1.22
CA ASP A 170 6.32 -28.64 0.37
C ASP A 170 5.85 -27.19 0.12
N VAL A 171 6.14 -26.68 -1.07
CA VAL A 171 5.65 -25.39 -1.58
C VAL A 171 4.12 -25.35 -1.61
N GLY A 172 3.45 -26.51 -1.79
CA GLY A 172 1.99 -26.61 -1.78
C GLY A 172 1.32 -25.79 -2.90
N GLY A 173 2.02 -25.59 -4.02
CA GLY A 173 1.58 -24.81 -5.17
C GLY A 173 2.63 -24.80 -6.27
N ILE A 174 2.51 -23.84 -7.20
CA ILE A 174 3.28 -23.84 -8.45
C ILE A 174 4.61 -23.10 -8.30
N ILE A 175 5.66 -23.67 -8.91
CA ILE A 175 6.97 -23.05 -9.11
C ILE A 175 7.06 -22.60 -10.57
N MET A 176 7.23 -21.29 -10.80
CA MET A 176 7.63 -20.78 -12.12
C MET A 176 9.15 -20.88 -12.26
N TYR A 177 9.63 -21.49 -13.34
CA TYR A 177 11.04 -21.59 -13.68
C TYR A 177 11.33 -20.73 -14.92
N VAL A 178 12.16 -19.71 -14.76
CA VAL A 178 12.37 -18.65 -15.75
C VAL A 178 13.72 -18.86 -16.42
N VAL A 179 13.71 -19.01 -17.75
CA VAL A 179 14.87 -19.41 -18.55
C VAL A 179 14.97 -18.59 -19.83
N GLN A 180 16.19 -18.41 -20.35
CA GLN A 180 16.36 -17.82 -21.68
C GLN A 180 15.82 -18.75 -22.77
N ASN A 181 15.33 -18.18 -23.87
CA ASN A 181 15.02 -18.88 -25.11
C ASN A 181 16.27 -19.52 -25.76
N SER A 182 16.71 -20.65 -25.22
CA SER A 182 17.74 -21.52 -25.79
C SER A 182 17.17 -22.92 -26.04
N LYS A 183 17.62 -23.59 -27.11
CA LYS A 183 16.93 -24.78 -27.65
C LYS A 183 17.10 -26.06 -26.82
N ASP A 184 18.08 -26.11 -25.93
CA ASP A 184 18.48 -27.35 -25.23
C ASP A 184 17.88 -27.50 -23.81
N SER A 185 17.27 -26.45 -23.24
CA SER A 185 16.81 -26.43 -21.83
C SER A 185 15.43 -27.06 -21.57
N MET A 186 14.87 -27.82 -22.52
CA MET A 186 13.46 -28.27 -22.51
C MET A 186 13.24 -29.56 -21.70
N CYS A 187 13.46 -29.48 -20.38
CA CYS A 187 13.26 -30.59 -19.46
C CYS A 187 11.78 -30.90 -19.20
N LYS A 188 11.44 -32.20 -19.08
CA LYS A 188 10.12 -32.66 -18.61
C LYS A 188 10.00 -32.44 -17.09
N LEU A 189 9.45 -31.31 -16.67
CA LEU A 189 9.19 -31.01 -15.25
C LEU A 189 7.90 -31.68 -14.74
N SER A 190 7.76 -31.77 -13.42
CA SER A 190 6.55 -32.29 -12.77
C SER A 190 5.39 -31.29 -12.84
N SER A 191 4.15 -31.77 -12.65
CA SER A 191 2.91 -31.01 -12.86
C SER A 191 2.68 -29.79 -11.96
N ASN A 192 3.57 -29.54 -10.99
CA ASN A 192 3.58 -28.35 -10.14
C ASN A 192 4.63 -27.31 -10.58
N TRP A 193 5.24 -27.48 -11.76
CA TRP A 193 6.18 -26.53 -12.36
C TRP A 193 5.63 -25.94 -13.64
N LEU A 194 6.05 -24.71 -13.95
CA LEU A 194 5.66 -23.96 -15.13
C LEU A 194 6.89 -23.26 -15.71
N ILE A 195 7.26 -23.56 -16.95
CA ILE A 195 8.43 -22.95 -17.59
C ILE A 195 8.01 -21.60 -18.18
N THR A 196 8.70 -20.52 -17.84
CA THR A 196 8.54 -19.21 -18.47
C THR A 196 9.79 -18.89 -19.28
N VAL A 197 9.65 -18.85 -20.60
CA VAL A 197 10.75 -18.59 -21.53
C VAL A 197 10.81 -17.10 -21.87
N VAL A 198 11.99 -16.50 -21.74
CA VAL A 198 12.22 -15.08 -22.02
C VAL A 198 12.87 -14.88 -23.38
N GLY A 199 12.41 -13.88 -24.14
CA GLY A 199 13.01 -13.51 -25.43
C GLY A 199 12.59 -14.42 -26.59
N ALA A 200 11.31 -14.80 -26.63
CA ALA A 200 10.73 -15.49 -27.78
C ALA A 200 9.91 -14.51 -28.64
N GLU A 201 10.32 -14.30 -29.90
CA GLU A 201 9.38 -13.84 -30.93
C GLU A 201 8.18 -14.81 -30.99
N VAL A 202 7.00 -14.31 -31.37
CA VAL A 202 5.73 -15.03 -31.20
C VAL A 202 5.69 -16.33 -32.02
N VAL A 203 6.12 -17.42 -31.40
CA VAL A 203 5.97 -18.78 -31.94
C VAL A 203 4.48 -19.09 -31.96
N THR A 204 3.94 -19.32 -33.15
CA THR A 204 2.52 -19.67 -33.34
C THR A 204 2.17 -20.91 -32.52
N ALA A 205 1.03 -20.85 -31.83
CA ALA A 205 0.79 -21.61 -30.61
C ALA A 205 0.74 -23.15 -30.79
N GLY A 206 1.89 -23.81 -30.63
CA GLY A 206 1.96 -25.21 -30.24
C GLY A 206 1.55 -25.36 -28.77
N GLN A 207 0.38 -25.95 -28.50
CA GLN A 207 -0.22 -25.99 -27.15
C GLN A 207 0.48 -26.98 -26.19
N ASN A 208 1.65 -26.60 -25.67
CA ASN A 208 2.24 -27.23 -24.49
C ASN A 208 1.73 -26.52 -23.22
N SER A 209 0.81 -27.17 -22.49
CA SER A 209 0.13 -26.60 -21.30
C SER A 209 1.03 -26.27 -20.10
N SER A 210 2.34 -26.49 -20.19
CA SER A 210 3.35 -26.27 -19.13
C SER A 210 4.37 -25.19 -19.47
N MET A 211 4.13 -24.38 -20.51
CA MET A 211 5.03 -23.32 -20.97
C MET A 211 4.31 -21.97 -21.10
N LEU A 212 5.00 -20.90 -20.70
CA LEU A 212 4.66 -19.50 -20.91
C LEU A 212 5.83 -18.81 -21.63
N TYR A 213 5.53 -17.71 -22.31
CA TYR A 213 6.51 -16.90 -23.04
C TYR A 213 6.33 -15.42 -22.64
N ILE A 214 7.45 -14.72 -22.43
CA ILE A 214 7.51 -13.28 -22.16
C ILE A 214 8.65 -12.64 -22.97
N ASN A 215 8.51 -11.36 -23.34
CA ASN A 215 9.52 -10.65 -24.13
C ASN A 215 10.62 -10.05 -23.23
N LYS A 216 10.22 -9.59 -22.04
CA LYS A 216 11.07 -8.92 -21.04
C LYS A 216 10.86 -9.52 -19.65
N LEU A 217 11.89 -9.51 -18.79
CA LEU A 217 11.77 -9.94 -17.38
C LEU A 217 10.78 -9.07 -16.58
N GLU A 218 10.63 -7.81 -16.97
CA GLU A 218 9.65 -6.85 -16.45
C GLU A 218 8.19 -7.29 -16.64
N GLU A 219 7.90 -8.24 -17.55
CA GLU A 219 6.56 -8.81 -17.74
C GLU A 219 6.22 -9.88 -16.68
N LEU A 220 7.21 -10.47 -15.99
CA LEU A 220 6.96 -11.60 -15.09
C LEU A 220 6.02 -11.26 -13.90
N PRO A 221 6.07 -10.08 -13.24
CA PRO A 221 5.11 -9.74 -12.20
C PRO A 221 3.66 -9.69 -12.71
N LEU A 222 3.45 -9.20 -13.95
CA LEU A 222 2.16 -9.24 -14.63
C LEU A 222 1.74 -10.69 -14.91
N THR A 223 2.65 -11.52 -15.44
CA THR A 223 2.40 -12.94 -15.70
C THR A 223 1.99 -13.71 -14.42
N ILE A 224 2.70 -13.49 -13.31
CA ILE A 224 2.38 -14.05 -11.99
C ILE A 224 1.00 -13.58 -11.52
N CYS A 225 0.73 -12.27 -11.61
CA CYS A 225 -0.55 -11.68 -11.20
C CYS A 225 -1.72 -12.28 -11.98
N CYS A 226 -1.62 -12.32 -13.32
CA CYS A 226 -2.64 -12.89 -14.20
C CYS A 226 -2.85 -14.39 -13.97
N PHE A 227 -1.80 -15.14 -13.63
CA PHE A 227 -1.91 -16.55 -13.27
C PHE A 227 -2.65 -16.72 -11.93
N ASN A 228 -2.30 -15.93 -10.92
CA ASN A 228 -2.94 -15.97 -9.60
C ASN A 228 -4.41 -15.48 -9.64
N LYS A 229 -4.75 -14.45 -10.44
CA LYS A 229 -6.13 -14.00 -10.67
C LYS A 229 -6.99 -15.13 -11.25
N LYS A 230 -6.51 -15.80 -12.31
CA LYS A 230 -7.18 -16.97 -12.92
C LYS A 230 -7.34 -18.13 -11.91
N ALA A 231 -6.30 -18.44 -11.14
CA ALA A 231 -6.31 -19.52 -10.15
C ALA A 231 -7.25 -19.28 -8.95
N THR A 232 -7.62 -18.03 -8.66
CA THR A 232 -8.65 -17.66 -7.67
C THR A 232 -10.06 -17.53 -8.28
N CYS A 233 -10.24 -17.96 -9.53
CA CYS A 233 -11.48 -17.80 -10.31
C CYS A 233 -11.90 -16.32 -10.45
N ASN A 234 -10.92 -15.41 -10.54
CA ASN A 234 -11.10 -13.95 -10.61
C ASN A 234 -11.77 -13.30 -9.38
N ASN A 235 -11.87 -14.00 -8.24
CA ASN A 235 -12.46 -13.46 -6.99
C ASN A 235 -11.51 -12.51 -6.23
N VAL A 236 -10.51 -11.94 -6.88
CA VAL A 236 -9.49 -11.05 -6.28
C VAL A 236 -9.37 -9.75 -7.06
N VAL A 237 -9.17 -8.66 -6.31
CA VAL A 237 -8.96 -7.31 -6.86
C VAL A 237 -7.47 -7.11 -7.08
N VAL A 238 -7.08 -6.86 -8.32
CA VAL A 238 -5.72 -6.50 -8.70
C VAL A 238 -5.55 -4.99 -8.53
N VAL A 239 -4.74 -4.63 -7.54
CA VAL A 239 -4.30 -3.26 -7.26
C VAL A 239 -3.00 -3.02 -8.02
N GLY A 240 -3.07 -2.32 -9.15
CA GLY A 240 -1.87 -1.80 -9.81
C GLY A 240 -1.26 -0.68 -8.97
N TYR A 241 0.07 -0.54 -8.94
CA TYR A 241 0.68 0.56 -8.18
C TYR A 241 1.85 1.28 -8.86
N VAL A 242 1.89 2.60 -8.65
CA VAL A 242 2.97 3.52 -9.10
C VAL A 242 3.45 4.37 -7.93
N MET A 243 4.74 4.21 -7.59
CA MET A 243 5.42 4.95 -6.53
C MET A 243 6.90 5.12 -6.85
N LYS A 244 7.53 6.15 -6.29
CA LYS A 244 8.98 6.29 -6.28
C LYS A 244 9.65 5.05 -5.66
N PRO A 245 10.76 4.51 -6.20
CA PRO A 245 11.32 3.23 -5.74
C PRO A 245 11.60 3.15 -4.23
N SER A 246 12.06 4.24 -3.60
CA SER A 246 12.28 4.28 -2.14
C SER A 246 10.98 4.22 -1.32
N ARG A 247 9.88 4.78 -1.83
CA ARG A 247 8.55 4.69 -1.21
C ARG A 247 7.99 3.29 -1.35
N GLU A 248 8.14 2.68 -2.53
CA GLU A 248 7.76 1.30 -2.76
C GLU A 248 8.49 0.36 -1.80
N GLU A 249 9.80 0.49 -1.67
CA GLU A 249 10.62 -0.40 -0.85
C GLU A 249 10.26 -0.31 0.65
N ASP A 250 9.95 0.88 1.17
CA ASP A 250 9.46 1.10 2.54
C ASP A 250 8.14 0.36 2.82
N PHE A 251 7.23 0.31 1.84
CA PHE A 251 5.95 -0.42 1.93
C PHE A 251 6.14 -1.93 1.75
N ALA A 252 6.92 -2.32 0.74
CA ALA A 252 7.18 -3.72 0.40
C ALA A 252 7.91 -4.46 1.55
N LYS A 253 8.90 -3.84 2.19
CA LYS A 253 9.61 -4.38 3.37
C LYS A 253 8.68 -4.72 4.54
N ARG A 254 7.52 -4.07 4.65
CA ARG A 254 6.51 -4.33 5.68
C ARG A 254 5.48 -5.39 5.26
N GLY A 255 5.55 -5.86 4.02
CA GLY A 255 4.63 -6.84 3.44
C GLY A 255 3.42 -6.24 2.72
N ALA A 256 3.41 -4.92 2.44
CA ALA A 256 2.23 -4.24 1.90
C ALA A 256 1.81 -4.70 0.50
N PHE A 257 2.75 -5.13 -0.34
CA PHE A 257 2.54 -5.35 -1.78
C PHE A 257 2.84 -6.79 -2.24
N PRO A 258 2.07 -7.81 -1.80
CA PRO A 258 2.26 -9.18 -2.26
C PRO A 258 1.73 -9.41 -3.69
N LEU A 259 2.47 -10.20 -4.48
CA LEU A 259 2.02 -10.76 -5.77
C LEU A 259 1.12 -12.01 -5.58
N TYR A 260 0.97 -12.44 -4.33
CA TYR A 260 0.11 -13.54 -3.89
C TYR A 260 -1.16 -12.97 -3.21
N PRO A 261 -2.35 -13.59 -3.36
CA PRO A 261 -3.58 -13.11 -2.74
C PRO A 261 -3.48 -12.84 -1.22
N THR A 262 -3.86 -11.64 -0.79
CA THR A 262 -4.03 -11.30 0.63
C THR A 262 -5.23 -12.04 1.25
N PRO A 263 -5.33 -12.11 2.59
CA PRO A 263 -6.51 -12.68 3.27
C PRO A 263 -7.85 -12.02 2.91
N ASN A 264 -7.83 -10.73 2.51
CA ASN A 264 -9.01 -9.98 2.08
C ASN A 264 -9.15 -9.87 0.54
N GLY A 265 -8.40 -10.67 -0.23
CA GLY A 265 -8.62 -10.85 -1.68
C GLY A 265 -8.04 -9.76 -2.57
N LEU A 266 -6.90 -9.17 -2.21
CA LEU A 266 -6.11 -8.26 -3.05
C LEU A 266 -4.89 -8.97 -3.65
N ILE A 267 -4.45 -8.54 -4.84
CA ILE A 267 -3.10 -8.81 -5.38
C ILE A 267 -2.50 -7.45 -5.76
N PHE A 268 -1.24 -7.19 -5.40
CA PHE A 268 -0.57 -5.93 -5.71
C PHE A 268 0.41 -6.09 -6.87
N LEU A 269 0.09 -5.46 -8.01
CA LEU A 269 0.89 -5.51 -9.23
C LEU A 269 1.76 -4.23 -9.36
N PRO A 270 3.10 -4.32 -9.27
CA PRO A 270 3.96 -3.19 -9.64
C PRO A 270 3.76 -2.86 -11.12
N LEU A 271 3.33 -1.63 -11.40
CA LEU A 271 3.31 -1.11 -12.77
C LEU A 271 4.71 -0.65 -13.18
N THR A 272 5.04 -0.80 -14.45
CA THR A 272 6.34 -0.39 -15.01
C THR A 272 6.15 0.26 -16.38
N PHE A 273 6.99 1.24 -16.69
CA PHE A 273 6.97 1.98 -17.96
C PHE A 273 7.93 1.38 -19.00
N GLU A 274 8.55 0.25 -18.67
CA GLU A 274 9.36 -0.57 -19.58
C GLU A 274 8.53 -1.44 -20.54
N ILE A 275 7.25 -1.60 -20.25
CA ILE A 275 6.24 -2.23 -21.11
C ILE A 275 5.00 -1.32 -21.18
N PRO A 276 4.19 -1.36 -22.23
CA PRO A 276 3.05 -0.44 -22.37
C PRO A 276 2.10 -0.48 -21.17
N LEU A 277 1.61 0.67 -20.71
CA LEU A 277 0.64 0.71 -19.62
C LEU A 277 -0.68 -0.01 -19.99
N SER A 278 -1.16 0.12 -21.22
CA SER A 278 -2.41 -0.51 -21.68
C SER A 278 -2.43 -2.03 -21.53
N SER A 279 -1.30 -2.72 -21.79
CA SER A 279 -1.22 -4.19 -21.66
C SER A 279 -1.18 -4.66 -20.21
N GLN A 280 -0.77 -3.80 -19.27
CA GLN A 280 -0.82 -4.03 -17.83
C GLN A 280 -2.21 -3.71 -17.27
N LEU A 281 -2.71 -2.50 -17.53
CA LEU A 281 -3.90 -1.93 -16.90
C LEU A 281 -5.20 -2.66 -17.26
N GLN A 282 -5.27 -3.33 -18.43
CA GLN A 282 -6.38 -4.25 -18.76
C GLN A 282 -6.56 -5.42 -17.76
N ASN A 283 -5.56 -5.72 -16.92
CA ASN A 283 -5.62 -6.76 -15.88
C ASN A 283 -5.83 -6.18 -14.46
N VAL A 284 -5.75 -4.85 -14.32
CA VAL A 284 -5.85 -4.10 -13.07
C VAL A 284 -7.28 -3.63 -12.85
N ASP A 285 -7.79 -3.80 -11.63
CA ASP A 285 -9.15 -3.38 -11.28
C ASP A 285 -9.18 -1.98 -10.64
N VAL A 286 -8.06 -1.55 -10.04
CA VAL A 286 -7.85 -0.21 -9.46
C VAL A 286 -6.35 0.12 -9.32
N VAL A 287 -5.97 1.40 -9.45
CA VAL A 287 -4.59 1.86 -9.23
C VAL A 287 -4.41 2.62 -7.92
N LEU A 288 -3.46 2.18 -7.09
CA LEU A 288 -2.92 2.93 -5.95
C LEU A 288 -1.68 3.72 -6.40
N HIS A 289 -1.59 5.02 -6.12
CA HIS A 289 -0.41 5.79 -6.54
C HIS A 289 0.05 6.84 -5.53
N LYS A 290 1.36 7.12 -5.54
CA LYS A 290 2.00 8.19 -4.75
C LYS A 290 2.53 9.29 -5.68
N ALA A 291 1.65 9.86 -6.50
CA ALA A 291 2.01 10.86 -7.51
C ALA A 291 2.77 12.09 -6.95
N THR A 292 2.57 12.44 -5.67
CA THR A 292 3.30 13.52 -4.99
C THR A 292 4.82 13.33 -4.97
N ASP A 293 5.29 12.09 -4.95
CA ASP A 293 6.73 11.77 -4.88
C ASP A 293 7.38 11.76 -6.28
N GLU A 294 6.54 11.83 -7.32
CA GLU A 294 6.88 11.86 -8.76
C GLU A 294 6.76 13.27 -9.38
N ILE A 295 6.54 14.32 -8.58
CA ILE A 295 6.50 15.70 -9.07
C ILE A 295 7.91 16.20 -9.38
N ILE A 296 8.10 16.71 -10.60
CA ILE A 296 9.31 17.41 -11.05
C ILE A 296 9.17 18.93 -10.82
N SER A 297 8.03 19.52 -11.21
CA SER A 297 7.77 20.95 -11.04
C SER A 297 6.27 21.28 -10.94
N ILE A 298 5.97 22.49 -10.44
CA ILE A 298 4.61 23.03 -10.35
C ILE A 298 4.61 24.47 -10.89
N GLU A 299 3.71 24.78 -11.83
CA GLU A 299 3.55 26.12 -12.38
C GLU A 299 2.64 27.01 -11.53
N LEU A 300 3.24 28.07 -10.99
CA LEU A 300 2.61 29.05 -10.11
C LEU A 300 2.02 30.24 -10.89
N SER A 301 1.07 29.97 -11.78
CA SER A 301 0.38 31.00 -12.57
C SER A 301 -0.90 31.52 -11.88
N ASN A 302 -1.26 32.79 -12.08
CA ASN A 302 -2.35 33.46 -11.33
C ASN A 302 -3.77 33.26 -11.91
N ALA A 303 -3.97 32.43 -12.94
CA ALA A 303 -5.28 32.25 -13.59
C ALA A 303 -5.69 30.78 -13.71
N SER A 304 -6.94 30.49 -13.34
CA SER A 304 -7.69 29.22 -13.43
C SER A 304 -7.06 27.93 -12.85
N VAL A 305 -7.89 27.06 -12.28
CA VAL A 305 -7.48 25.79 -11.67
C VAL A 305 -7.66 24.67 -12.69
N SER A 306 -6.56 24.14 -13.24
CA SER A 306 -6.55 23.00 -14.14
C SER A 306 -5.38 22.05 -13.83
N SER A 307 -5.50 20.78 -14.23
CA SER A 307 -4.54 19.70 -13.97
C SER A 307 -3.15 19.98 -14.55
N ASN A 308 -3.06 20.79 -15.61
CA ASN A 308 -1.86 21.02 -16.42
C ASN A 308 -0.73 21.78 -15.70
N ARG A 309 -0.95 22.20 -14.44
CA ARG A 309 0.05 22.93 -13.64
C ARG A 309 1.15 22.06 -13.05
N ILE A 310 1.02 20.73 -13.05
CA ILE A 310 1.98 19.83 -12.38
C ILE A 310 2.71 18.99 -13.44
N THR A 311 4.02 19.14 -13.50
CA THR A 311 4.88 18.26 -14.30
C THR A 311 5.31 17.09 -13.42
N TYR A 312 4.75 15.91 -13.67
CA TYR A 312 5.25 14.66 -13.08
C TYR A 312 6.39 14.04 -13.93
N THR A 313 7.01 12.98 -13.42
CA THR A 313 7.89 12.10 -14.22
C THR A 313 7.16 11.51 -15.43
N LYS A 314 7.90 11.19 -16.50
CA LYS A 314 7.36 10.66 -17.77
C LYS A 314 6.32 9.55 -17.57
N GLY A 315 6.60 8.59 -16.70
CA GLY A 315 5.70 7.46 -16.44
C GLY A 315 4.43 7.85 -15.69
N MET A 316 4.54 8.71 -14.68
CA MET A 316 3.37 9.24 -13.97
C MET A 316 2.51 10.15 -14.87
N GLN A 317 3.12 10.87 -15.83
CA GLN A 317 2.37 11.57 -16.90
C GLN A 317 1.69 10.59 -17.89
N GLU A 318 2.30 9.45 -18.19
CA GLU A 318 1.69 8.41 -19.03
C GLU A 318 0.46 7.78 -18.34
N LEU A 319 0.57 7.49 -17.03
CA LEU A 319 -0.55 7.03 -16.21
C LEU A 319 -1.65 8.10 -16.09
N GLN A 320 -1.29 9.37 -15.90
CA GLN A 320 -2.26 10.46 -15.89
C GLN A 320 -3.07 10.52 -17.19
N ARG A 321 -2.40 10.51 -18.35
CA ARG A 321 -3.09 10.52 -19.66
C ARG A 321 -3.99 9.31 -19.83
N PHE A 322 -3.52 8.12 -19.46
CA PHE A 322 -4.36 6.92 -19.52
C PHE A 322 -5.63 7.06 -18.67
N MET A 323 -5.54 7.63 -17.46
CA MET A 323 -6.70 7.90 -16.60
C MET A 323 -7.61 9.00 -17.14
N GLU A 324 -7.07 10.00 -17.84
CA GLU A 324 -7.83 11.06 -18.50
C GLU A 324 -8.56 10.55 -19.76
N ASP A 325 -7.94 9.63 -20.51
CA ASP A 325 -8.53 8.95 -21.68
C ASP A 325 -9.57 7.86 -21.32
N HIS A 326 -9.54 7.33 -20.09
CA HIS A 326 -10.39 6.22 -19.62
C HIS A 326 -11.12 6.58 -18.32
N SER A 327 -12.19 7.39 -18.42
CA SER A 327 -12.96 7.91 -17.28
C SER A 327 -13.50 6.86 -16.30
N ASP A 328 -13.72 5.63 -16.77
CA ASP A 328 -14.28 4.52 -15.97
C ASP A 328 -13.21 3.78 -15.15
N PHE A 329 -11.93 4.06 -15.41
CA PHE A 329 -10.79 3.40 -14.80
C PHE A 329 -10.49 3.95 -13.40
N LEU A 330 -10.33 3.06 -12.42
CA LEU A 330 -10.35 3.45 -11.01
C LEU A 330 -8.96 3.74 -10.45
N ALA A 331 -8.88 4.78 -9.61
CA ALA A 331 -7.70 5.10 -8.82
C ALA A 331 -8.06 5.41 -7.35
N ILE A 332 -7.14 5.09 -6.44
CA ILE A 332 -7.21 5.38 -5.01
C ILE A 332 -5.97 6.20 -4.63
N ASP A 333 -6.08 7.48 -4.27
CA ASP A 333 -7.22 8.40 -4.49
C ASP A 333 -7.00 9.21 -5.79
N PRO A 334 -8.06 9.61 -6.53
CA PRO A 334 -7.92 10.34 -7.80
C PRO A 334 -6.98 11.54 -7.72
N LEU A 335 -6.24 11.82 -8.80
CA LEU A 335 -5.24 12.91 -8.86
C LEU A 335 -5.81 14.27 -8.42
N SER A 336 -7.07 14.55 -8.78
CA SER A 336 -7.84 15.73 -8.34
C SER A 336 -7.89 15.91 -6.82
N ASN A 337 -8.03 14.81 -6.07
CA ASN A 337 -8.23 14.78 -4.62
C ASN A 337 -6.91 15.00 -3.87
N ILE A 338 -5.77 14.83 -4.56
CA ILE A 338 -4.42 15.06 -4.04
C ILE A 338 -4.03 16.55 -4.19
N TYR A 339 -4.57 17.27 -5.19
CA TYR A 339 -4.24 18.68 -5.45
C TYR A 339 -4.45 19.66 -4.27
N PRO A 340 -5.46 19.48 -3.37
CA PRO A 340 -5.60 20.31 -2.18
C PRO A 340 -4.47 20.13 -1.15
N VAL A 341 -3.79 18.97 -1.14
CA VAL A 341 -2.76 18.63 -0.14
C VAL A 341 -1.32 18.78 -0.65
N LEU A 342 -1.16 19.21 -1.91
CA LEU A 342 0.13 19.67 -2.45
C LEU A 342 0.44 21.13 -2.09
N ASP A 343 -0.59 21.90 -1.76
CA ASP A 343 -0.52 23.35 -1.56
C ASP A 343 -0.86 23.65 -0.09
N ARG A 344 0.15 24.06 0.69
CA ARG A 344 -0.03 24.35 2.12
C ARG A 344 -0.98 25.53 2.38
N LEU A 345 -1.20 26.44 1.42
CA LEU A 345 -2.24 27.48 1.54
C LEU A 345 -3.63 26.88 1.37
N LYS A 346 -3.83 25.93 0.43
CA LYS A 346 -5.10 25.18 0.32
C LYS A 346 -5.38 24.32 1.54
N ILE A 347 -4.38 23.58 2.06
CA ILE A 347 -4.50 22.86 3.34
C ILE A 347 -4.98 23.82 4.43
N GLN A 348 -4.35 24.99 4.57
CA GLN A 348 -4.73 25.95 5.60
C GLN A 348 -6.13 26.53 5.40
N LEU A 349 -6.52 26.86 4.17
CA LEU A 349 -7.88 27.33 3.82
C LEU A 349 -8.97 26.25 4.01
N ILE A 350 -8.58 24.97 4.03
CA ILE A 350 -9.45 23.86 4.39
C ILE A 350 -9.51 23.71 5.91
N LEU A 351 -8.37 23.74 6.62
CA LEU A 351 -8.34 23.66 8.08
C LEU A 351 -9.05 24.84 8.78
N LEU A 352 -9.15 26.01 8.13
CA LEU A 352 -10.00 27.13 8.59
C LEU A 352 -11.51 26.88 8.44
N ARG A 353 -11.94 25.82 7.75
CA ARG A 353 -13.34 25.38 7.64
C ARG A 353 -13.68 24.23 8.58
N LEU A 354 -12.68 23.62 9.23
CA LEU A 354 -12.91 22.68 10.32
C LEU A 354 -13.56 23.48 11.45
N GLN A 355 -14.84 23.19 11.72
CA GLN A 355 -15.62 23.98 12.68
C GLN A 355 -15.02 23.85 14.08
N GLU A 356 -14.80 24.99 14.74
CA GLU A 356 -14.41 25.03 16.15
C GLU A 356 -15.56 24.51 17.03
N GLN A 357 -15.63 23.19 17.20
CA GLN A 357 -16.61 22.47 18.04
C GLN A 357 -16.34 22.67 19.54
N LYS A 358 -16.21 23.94 19.97
CA LYS A 358 -15.84 24.32 21.34
C LYS A 358 -17.06 24.28 22.26
N ALA A 359 -17.52 23.06 22.55
CA ALA A 359 -18.50 22.81 23.61
C ALA A 359 -17.99 23.40 24.94
N LYS A 360 -18.87 24.03 25.72
CA LYS A 360 -18.47 24.67 26.99
C LYS A 360 -17.78 23.67 27.92
N GLY A 361 -16.49 23.88 28.16
CA GLY A 361 -15.66 23.01 29.00
C GLY A 361 -14.91 21.88 28.27
N ARG A 362 -14.83 21.91 26.93
CA ARG A 362 -13.94 21.02 26.15
C ARG A 362 -12.89 21.81 25.37
N HIS A 363 -11.78 21.14 25.07
CA HIS A 363 -10.75 21.59 24.13
C HIS A 363 -11.36 21.73 22.71
N ALA A 364 -10.87 22.68 21.91
CA ALA A 364 -11.21 22.77 20.49
C ALA A 364 -10.18 22.04 19.61
N ILE A 365 -10.55 21.80 18.36
CA ILE A 365 -9.62 21.39 17.31
C ILE A 365 -9.65 22.42 16.16
N ARG A 366 -8.46 22.82 15.68
CA ARG A 366 -8.29 23.88 14.68
C ARG A 366 -7.07 23.64 13.78
N GLY A 367 -6.97 24.39 12.69
CA GLY A 367 -5.68 24.66 12.05
C GLY A 367 -4.89 25.72 12.81
N ALA A 368 -3.56 25.70 12.70
CA ALA A 368 -2.68 26.78 13.16
C ALA A 368 -2.90 28.09 12.36
N HIS A 369 -2.46 29.26 12.85
CA HIS A 369 -2.55 30.55 12.15
C HIS A 369 -1.29 30.89 11.28
N PHE A 370 -0.41 31.88 11.61
CA PHE A 370 0.72 32.41 10.77
C PHE A 370 2.04 32.60 11.60
N VAL A 371 3.32 32.21 11.30
CA VAL A 371 4.25 32.16 10.10
C VAL A 371 5.24 30.93 10.09
N LYS A 372 5.49 30.20 8.95
CA LYS A 372 6.48 29.05 8.88
C LYS A 372 7.92 29.52 8.66
N ALA A 373 8.36 30.39 9.56
CA ALA A 373 9.74 30.52 9.97
C ALA A 373 9.68 30.99 11.43
N ILE A 374 10.64 30.59 12.28
CA ILE A 374 10.63 31.04 13.67
C ILE A 374 11.28 32.44 13.71
N VAL A 375 10.43 33.40 13.34
CA VAL A 375 10.63 34.84 13.27
C VAL A 375 10.23 35.42 14.63
N PHE A 376 11.10 36.22 15.24
CA PHE A 376 10.88 36.80 16.57
C PHE A 376 10.63 38.32 16.51
N GLY A 377 11.08 39.00 15.46
CA GLY A 377 10.82 40.43 15.23
C GLY A 377 10.46 40.76 13.77
N THR A 378 10.04 42.00 13.51
CA THR A 378 9.75 42.48 12.14
C THR A 378 10.99 42.59 11.27
N GLU A 379 12.17 42.71 11.87
CA GLU A 379 13.44 42.87 11.17
C GLU A 379 13.90 41.56 10.52
N ASP A 380 13.63 40.43 11.17
CA ASP A 380 13.96 39.06 10.72
C ASP A 380 13.48 38.73 9.30
N PHE A 381 12.37 39.34 8.85
CA PHE A 381 11.83 39.15 7.51
C PHE A 381 12.77 39.67 6.39
N LYS A 382 13.69 40.59 6.70
CA LYS A 382 14.63 41.17 5.73
C LYS A 382 15.74 40.19 5.35
N ASP A 383 16.19 39.38 6.31
CA ASP A 383 17.27 38.40 6.15
C ASP A 383 16.74 36.97 5.91
N LEU A 384 15.42 36.81 5.75
CA LEU A 384 14.76 35.52 5.62
C LEU A 384 14.96 34.90 4.22
N ASN A 385 16.14 34.32 3.99
CA ASN A 385 16.51 33.62 2.76
C ASN A 385 15.78 32.25 2.63
N VAL A 386 14.48 32.30 2.37
CA VAL A 386 13.63 31.14 2.07
C VAL A 386 13.11 31.23 0.62
N PRO A 387 12.96 30.09 -0.10
CA PRO A 387 12.32 30.09 -1.40
C PRO A 387 10.89 30.62 -1.34
N LEU A 388 10.56 31.56 -2.23
CA LEU A 388 9.21 32.12 -2.37
C LEU A 388 8.46 31.46 -3.54
N PRO A 389 7.12 31.30 -3.45
CA PRO A 389 6.25 31.69 -2.34
C PRO A 389 6.35 30.76 -1.13
N ALA A 390 6.53 31.35 0.07
CA ALA A 390 6.53 30.63 1.33
C ALA A 390 5.14 30.67 1.99
N VAL A 391 4.67 29.54 2.53
CA VAL A 391 3.44 29.50 3.34
C VAL A 391 3.77 29.83 4.80
N VAL A 392 2.78 30.38 5.48
CA VAL A 392 2.92 31.15 6.72
C VAL A 392 2.02 30.46 7.77
N GLN A 393 2.58 29.80 8.80
CA GLN A 393 1.87 29.07 9.88
C GLN A 393 2.34 29.34 11.33
N GLU A 394 1.43 29.62 12.27
CA GLU A 394 1.67 30.02 13.68
C GLU A 394 2.58 29.08 14.46
N TYR A 395 3.50 29.65 15.25
CA TYR A 395 4.26 28.87 16.21
C TYR A 395 3.49 28.69 17.53
N VAL A 396 2.85 27.54 17.68
CA VAL A 396 2.11 27.13 18.88
C VAL A 396 3.08 26.52 19.90
N ASN A 397 3.01 26.92 21.17
CA ASN A 397 3.72 26.24 22.26
C ASN A 397 3.01 24.92 22.59
N HIS A 398 3.78 23.84 22.68
CA HIS A 398 3.25 22.46 22.68
C HIS A 398 4.16 21.44 23.38
N SER A 399 4.95 21.89 24.35
CA SER A 399 5.73 21.03 25.26
C SER A 399 6.61 20.00 24.54
N SER A 400 7.20 20.39 23.40
CA SER A 400 8.04 19.54 22.54
C SER A 400 7.38 18.22 22.09
N THR A 401 6.05 18.12 21.99
CA THR A 401 5.34 16.86 21.72
C THR A 401 4.46 16.92 20.46
N LEU A 402 4.75 16.06 19.48
CA LEU A 402 4.01 15.94 18.23
C LEU A 402 3.24 14.61 18.16
N PHE A 403 1.96 14.65 17.81
CA PHE A 403 1.12 13.49 17.57
C PHE A 403 0.93 13.33 16.06
N LYS A 404 1.53 12.29 15.46
CA LYS A 404 1.35 11.96 14.04
C LYS A 404 0.18 11.00 13.90
N PHE A 405 -0.91 11.45 13.28
CA PHE A 405 -2.08 10.62 12.99
C PHE A 405 -2.01 10.00 11.59
N TYR A 406 -2.52 8.78 11.46
CA TYR A 406 -2.60 8.02 10.22
C TYR A 406 -4.00 7.47 10.04
N VAL A 407 -4.65 7.86 8.95
CA VAL A 407 -6.00 7.44 8.55
C VAL A 407 -5.88 6.41 7.44
N LEU A 408 -6.31 5.18 7.72
CA LEU A 408 -6.33 4.03 6.80
C LEU A 408 -7.80 3.60 6.64
N GLY A 409 -8.53 4.28 5.76
CA GLY A 409 -9.99 4.17 5.69
C GLY A 409 -10.62 4.63 7.01
N ASP A 410 -11.53 3.84 7.57
CA ASP A 410 -12.14 4.12 8.88
C ASP A 410 -11.19 3.95 10.07
N ASN A 411 -10.03 3.31 9.88
CA ASN A 411 -9.07 3.06 10.96
C ASN A 411 -8.15 4.27 11.18
N ILE A 412 -8.05 4.73 12.44
CA ILE A 412 -7.24 5.89 12.82
C ILE A 412 -6.22 5.48 13.87
N PHE A 413 -4.94 5.58 13.50
CA PHE A 413 -3.78 5.28 14.34
C PHE A 413 -3.00 6.54 14.66
N HIS A 414 -2.15 6.51 15.70
CA HIS A 414 -1.24 7.61 15.98
C HIS A 414 0.10 7.17 16.57
N ALA A 415 1.11 8.02 16.44
CA ALA A 415 2.41 7.87 17.08
C ALA A 415 2.87 9.20 17.69
N VAL A 416 3.44 9.14 18.90
CA VAL A 416 3.98 10.31 19.60
C VAL A 416 5.46 10.47 19.28
N LYS A 417 5.91 11.70 19.00
CA LYS A 417 7.30 12.03 18.64
C LYS A 417 7.75 13.31 19.33
N LYS A 418 9.05 13.43 19.63
CA LYS A 418 9.65 14.70 20.10
C LYS A 418 9.62 15.72 18.97
N SER A 419 9.26 16.95 19.32
CA SER A 419 9.01 18.09 18.44
C SER A 419 9.93 19.27 18.79
N THR A 420 9.71 20.42 18.18
CA THR A 420 10.41 21.67 18.49
C THR A 420 9.98 22.23 19.86
N PRO A 421 10.90 22.81 20.67
CA PRO A 421 10.60 23.27 22.01
C PRO A 421 9.80 24.58 22.04
N ASN A 422 9.24 24.93 23.19
CA ASN A 422 8.43 26.14 23.35
C ASN A 422 9.21 27.43 23.01
N SER A 423 8.50 28.46 22.56
CA SER A 423 9.04 29.74 22.09
C SER A 423 10.00 30.40 23.09
N GLY A 424 9.75 30.30 24.40
CA GLY A 424 10.65 30.83 25.44
C GLY A 424 12.01 30.11 25.58
N ILE A 425 12.15 28.89 25.04
CA ILE A 425 13.45 28.19 24.91
C ILE A 425 14.12 28.62 23.61
N LEU A 426 13.36 28.68 22.52
CA LEU A 426 13.84 29.12 21.22
C LEU A 426 14.32 30.59 21.24
N MET A 427 13.64 31.47 21.97
CA MET A 427 14.00 32.88 22.16
C MET A 427 15.39 33.03 22.82
N LYS A 428 15.68 32.23 23.85
CA LYS A 428 17.02 32.20 24.48
C LYS A 428 18.11 31.75 23.52
N SER A 429 17.78 30.87 22.57
CA SER A 429 18.70 30.46 21.50
C SER A 429 18.89 31.58 20.46
N TYR A 430 17.81 32.26 20.06
CA TYR A 430 17.83 33.42 19.17
C TYR A 430 18.66 34.59 19.75
N GLU A 431 18.46 34.92 21.03
CA GLU A 431 19.25 35.90 21.79
C GLU A 431 20.75 35.51 21.84
N ARG A 432 21.04 34.26 22.21
CA ARG A 432 22.42 33.72 22.29
C ARG A 432 23.13 33.71 20.94
N ASN A 433 22.40 33.49 19.84
CA ASN A 433 22.94 33.39 18.48
C ASN A 433 22.98 34.74 17.74
N GLY A 434 22.83 35.86 18.45
CA GLY A 434 23.02 37.20 17.89
C GLY A 434 21.82 37.70 17.08
N LEU A 435 20.60 37.36 17.50
CA LEU A 435 19.34 37.86 16.92
C LEU A 435 19.21 37.52 15.43
N ARG A 436 19.16 36.22 15.10
CA ARG A 436 19.02 35.71 13.72
C ARG A 436 17.96 34.61 13.63
N PRO A 437 17.14 34.57 12.55
CA PRO A 437 16.07 33.57 12.38
C PRO A 437 16.56 32.13 12.54
N ILE A 438 15.77 31.29 13.23
CA ILE A 438 16.08 29.87 13.39
C ILE A 438 15.64 29.11 12.13
N LEU A 439 16.57 28.93 11.20
CA LEU A 439 16.40 28.15 9.98
C LEU A 439 16.73 26.66 10.24
N PHE A 440 15.84 25.76 9.83
CA PHE A 440 16.04 24.31 9.93
C PHE A 440 15.34 23.57 8.78
N ASP A 441 15.79 22.34 8.50
CA ASP A 441 15.21 21.46 7.49
C ASP A 441 14.54 20.28 8.20
N SER A 442 13.20 20.26 8.21
CA SER A 442 12.41 19.23 8.89
C SER A 442 12.58 17.81 8.35
N LEU A 443 13.23 17.62 7.20
CA LEU A 443 13.61 16.30 6.68
C LEU A 443 14.98 15.83 7.18
N LYS A 444 15.82 16.74 7.70
CA LYS A 444 17.14 16.45 8.29
C LYS A 444 17.11 16.47 9.81
N SER A 445 16.65 17.55 10.42
CA SER A 445 16.59 17.74 11.86
C SER A 445 15.61 18.86 12.25
N LEU A 446 14.89 18.64 13.36
CA LEU A 446 14.19 19.70 14.08
C LEU A 446 15.15 20.32 15.11
N PRO A 447 15.06 21.62 15.41
CA PRO A 447 15.65 22.18 16.62
C PRO A 447 14.96 21.54 17.82
N ILE A 448 15.70 20.76 18.59
CA ILE A 448 15.20 19.96 19.72
C ILE A 448 15.92 20.42 20.98
N ASP A 449 15.20 20.53 22.10
CA ASP A 449 15.79 20.80 23.40
C ASP A 449 16.74 19.67 23.83
N THR A 450 18.02 20.03 23.99
CA THR A 450 19.13 19.18 24.42
C THR A 450 19.45 19.25 25.91
N GLU A 451 18.90 20.22 26.64
CA GLU A 451 19.19 20.38 28.08
C GLU A 451 18.39 19.36 28.92
N ASN A 452 17.22 18.90 28.42
CA ASN A 452 16.41 17.82 29.01
C ASN A 452 16.74 16.39 28.47
N GLN A 453 18.00 16.06 28.19
CA GLN A 453 18.41 14.74 27.67
C GLN A 453 18.63 13.66 28.76
N ASN A 454 18.43 13.98 30.04
CA ASN A 454 18.94 13.19 31.17
C ASN A 454 17.88 12.38 31.97
N SER A 455 16.70 12.11 31.40
CA SER A 455 15.77 11.11 31.93
C SER A 455 15.44 10.05 30.88
N GLY A 456 15.68 8.78 31.23
CA GLY A 456 15.36 7.60 30.41
C GLY A 456 13.89 7.20 30.49
N ASP A 457 12.98 8.17 30.67
CA ASP A 457 11.57 7.92 30.88
C ASP A 457 10.82 7.78 29.55
N SER A 458 9.82 6.89 29.55
CA SER A 458 8.76 6.87 28.54
C SER A 458 8.15 8.26 28.38
N ILE A 459 7.74 8.64 27.16
CA ILE A 459 7.06 9.92 26.90
C ILE A 459 5.70 9.93 27.60
N SER A 460 5.69 10.31 28.88
CA SER A 460 4.54 10.29 29.78
C SER A 460 4.13 11.69 30.21
N CYS A 461 4.29 12.67 29.33
CA CYS A 461 3.58 13.94 29.43
C CYS A 461 2.07 13.62 29.45
N LYS A 462 1.40 13.89 30.58
CA LYS A 462 -0.06 13.76 30.71
C LYS A 462 -0.75 14.89 29.94
N VAL A 463 -0.67 14.83 28.61
CA VAL A 463 -1.40 15.72 27.71
C VAL A 463 -2.74 15.06 27.40
N ASP A 464 -3.84 15.76 27.68
CA ASP A 464 -5.19 15.21 27.60
C ASP A 464 -5.69 15.19 26.15
N LEU A 465 -5.29 14.16 25.42
CA LEU A 465 -5.57 13.95 24.00
C LEU A 465 -7.03 13.52 23.79
N ASP A 466 -7.88 14.41 23.29
CA ASP A 466 -9.28 14.12 22.96
C ASP A 466 -9.35 13.31 21.66
N LEU A 467 -9.27 11.98 21.82
CA LEU A 467 -9.31 11.02 20.72
C LEU A 467 -10.64 11.03 19.96
N GLU A 468 -11.77 11.43 20.55
CA GLU A 468 -13.05 11.50 19.83
C GLU A 468 -13.12 12.75 18.97
N LEU A 469 -12.70 13.90 19.49
CA LEU A 469 -12.54 15.15 18.75
C LEU A 469 -11.60 14.98 17.54
N ILE A 470 -10.49 14.24 17.73
CA ILE A 470 -9.56 13.90 16.65
C ILE A 470 -10.19 12.93 15.64
N LYS A 471 -10.94 11.91 16.07
CA LYS A 471 -11.64 11.00 15.15
C LYS A 471 -12.65 11.74 14.28
N ASP A 472 -13.40 12.67 14.85
CA ASP A 472 -14.40 13.44 14.09
C ASP A 472 -13.74 14.44 13.13
N ALA A 473 -12.63 15.07 13.52
CA ALA A 473 -11.81 15.86 12.58
C ALA A 473 -11.20 15.00 11.45
N ALA A 474 -10.76 13.78 11.74
CA ALA A 474 -10.26 12.85 10.73
C ALA A 474 -11.35 12.42 9.73
N LYS A 475 -12.56 12.07 10.21
CA LYS A 475 -13.73 11.79 9.34
C LYS A 475 -14.10 13.02 8.49
N TRP A 476 -14.06 14.22 9.08
CA TRP A 476 -14.33 15.47 8.38
C TRP A 476 -13.30 15.74 7.27
N LEU A 477 -12.01 15.53 7.56
CA LEU A 477 -10.92 15.66 6.59
C LEU A 477 -11.05 14.63 5.47
N ALA A 478 -11.30 13.36 5.79
CA ALA A 478 -11.53 12.30 4.80
C ALA A 478 -12.65 12.67 3.83
N LYS A 479 -13.79 13.15 4.35
CA LYS A 479 -14.95 13.57 3.55
C LYS A 479 -14.72 14.86 2.76
N THR A 480 -13.94 15.81 3.29
CA THR A 480 -13.71 17.13 2.68
C THR A 480 -12.61 17.11 1.62
N LEU A 481 -11.67 16.17 1.72
CA LEU A 481 -10.60 15.94 0.75
C LEU A 481 -10.92 14.79 -0.24
N ASP A 482 -11.91 13.96 0.07
CA ASP A 482 -12.17 12.63 -0.53
C ASP A 482 -10.88 11.78 -0.63
N LEU A 483 -10.18 11.67 0.51
CA LEU A 483 -8.98 10.86 0.66
C LEU A 483 -9.23 9.68 1.59
N THR A 484 -8.85 8.50 1.10
CA THR A 484 -8.95 7.20 1.77
C THR A 484 -7.74 6.95 2.67
N ILE A 485 -6.55 7.40 2.24
CA ILE A 485 -5.30 7.14 2.96
C ILE A 485 -4.49 8.44 3.08
N PHE A 486 -4.43 8.99 4.29
CA PHE A 486 -3.66 10.20 4.59
C PHE A 486 -3.17 10.19 6.05
N GLY A 487 -2.34 11.16 6.40
CA GLY A 487 -1.96 11.43 7.78
C GLY A 487 -1.90 12.91 8.04
N PHE A 488 -2.02 13.29 9.31
CA PHE A 488 -1.98 14.68 9.73
C PHE A 488 -1.26 14.80 11.07
N ASP A 489 -0.56 15.92 11.23
CA ASP A 489 0.31 16.18 12.36
C ASP A 489 -0.40 17.14 13.31
N VAL A 490 -0.50 16.76 14.59
CA VAL A 490 -1.19 17.53 15.64
C VAL A 490 -0.23 17.88 16.76
N VAL A 491 -0.30 19.12 17.21
CA VAL A 491 0.30 19.59 18.47
C VAL A 491 -0.82 20.02 19.41
N ILE A 492 -0.63 19.91 20.72
CA ILE A 492 -1.62 20.37 21.71
C ILE A 492 -1.10 21.66 22.35
N GLN A 493 -1.91 22.71 22.30
CA GLN A 493 -1.52 24.04 22.72
C GLN A 493 -1.41 24.13 24.25
N GLU A 494 -0.24 24.55 24.73
CA GLU A 494 0.02 24.82 26.14
C GLU A 494 -0.89 25.94 26.66
N GLY A 495 -1.42 25.77 27.86
CA GLY A 495 -2.35 26.71 28.50
C GLY A 495 -3.82 26.56 28.08
N THR A 496 -4.14 26.29 26.81
CA THR A 496 -5.53 26.12 26.35
C THR A 496 -5.97 24.67 26.17
N GLY A 497 -5.03 23.74 25.94
CA GLY A 497 -5.33 22.35 25.59
C GLY A 497 -5.91 22.17 24.17
N ASP A 498 -6.03 23.24 23.38
CA ASP A 498 -6.59 23.16 22.03
C ASP A 498 -5.69 22.33 21.10
N HIS A 499 -6.29 21.44 20.32
CA HIS A 499 -5.61 20.54 19.41
C HIS A 499 -5.41 21.25 18.07
N VAL A 500 -4.16 21.39 17.63
CA VAL A 500 -3.80 22.20 16.45
C VAL A 500 -3.16 21.33 15.38
N ILE A 501 -3.81 21.25 14.22
CA ILE A 501 -3.30 20.56 13.03
C ILE A 501 -2.29 21.46 12.32
N VAL A 502 -1.05 20.97 12.14
CA VAL A 502 0.10 21.74 11.64
C VAL A 502 0.65 21.25 10.28
N ASP A 503 0.35 20.02 9.88
CA ASP A 503 0.71 19.48 8.57
C ASP A 503 -0.27 18.37 8.16
N LEU A 504 -0.45 18.14 6.85
CA LEU A 504 -1.32 17.09 6.31
C LEU A 504 -0.68 16.50 5.05
N ASN A 505 -0.69 15.17 4.96
CA ASN A 505 0.08 14.40 3.99
C ASN A 505 -0.78 13.26 3.42
N TYR A 506 -1.06 13.26 2.11
CA TYR A 506 -1.62 12.09 1.42
C TYR A 506 -0.66 10.90 1.49
N LEU A 507 -1.18 9.68 1.65
CA LEU A 507 -0.46 8.39 1.60
C LEU A 507 0.94 8.42 2.29
N PRO A 508 1.00 8.67 3.61
CA PRO A 508 2.23 8.62 4.40
C PRO A 508 2.77 7.18 4.49
N SER A 509 3.97 6.97 5.02
CA SER A 509 4.52 5.61 5.20
C SER A 509 4.06 4.88 6.47
N PHE A 510 3.41 5.58 7.42
CA PHE A 510 2.84 5.04 8.67
C PHE A 510 3.72 3.97 9.36
N LYS A 511 5.04 4.19 9.36
CA LYS A 511 6.06 3.21 9.79
C LYS A 511 6.24 3.13 11.30
N GLU A 512 5.75 4.14 12.00
CA GLU A 512 5.67 4.20 13.46
C GLU A 512 4.54 3.34 14.05
N ILE A 513 3.64 2.79 13.21
CA ILE A 513 2.59 1.84 13.62
C ILE A 513 3.06 0.42 13.30
N ASP A 514 2.72 -0.55 14.16
CA ASP A 514 3.07 -1.96 13.92
C ASP A 514 2.53 -2.43 12.56
N LYS A 515 3.37 -3.14 11.79
CA LYS A 515 3.00 -3.72 10.49
C LYS A 515 1.85 -4.72 10.63
N ASP A 516 1.77 -5.47 11.72
CA ASP A 516 0.81 -6.57 11.88
C ASP A 516 -0.61 -6.04 12.21
N ILE A 517 -0.73 -4.72 12.46
CA ILE A 517 -1.99 -3.98 12.57
C ILE A 517 -2.21 -3.07 11.35
N ALA A 518 -1.18 -2.33 10.94
CA ALA A 518 -1.30 -1.31 9.89
C ALA A 518 -1.42 -1.89 8.48
N ILE A 519 -0.81 -3.03 8.18
CA ILE A 519 -0.88 -3.62 6.83
C ILE A 519 -2.27 -4.23 6.54
N PRO A 520 -2.92 -4.99 7.46
CA PRO A 520 -4.32 -5.34 7.31
C PRO A 520 -5.23 -4.12 7.12
N ALA A 521 -5.14 -3.10 7.99
CA ALA A 521 -5.96 -1.90 7.89
C ALA A 521 -5.73 -1.11 6.57
N PHE A 522 -4.50 -1.09 6.06
CA PHE A 522 -4.15 -0.52 4.76
C PHE A 522 -4.79 -1.30 3.60
N TRP A 523 -4.78 -2.64 3.64
CA TRP A 523 -5.48 -3.45 2.64
C TRP A 523 -7.00 -3.27 2.71
N ASP A 524 -7.58 -3.26 3.91
CA ASP A 524 -9.03 -3.08 4.10
C ASP A 524 -9.50 -1.71 3.61
N ALA A 525 -8.72 -0.65 3.84
CA ALA A 525 -9.00 0.69 3.30
C ALA A 525 -9.10 0.70 1.76
N ILE A 526 -8.17 0.04 1.08
CA ILE A 526 -8.15 -0.08 -0.38
C ILE A 526 -9.35 -0.91 -0.87
N LYS A 527 -9.61 -2.04 -0.21
CA LYS A 527 -10.70 -2.97 -0.55
C LYS A 527 -12.08 -2.31 -0.41
N LEU A 528 -12.32 -1.62 0.70
CA LEU A 528 -13.59 -0.92 0.97
C LEU A 528 -13.81 0.28 0.05
N LYS A 529 -12.78 1.10 -0.23
CA LYS A 529 -12.90 2.21 -1.20
C LYS A 529 -13.19 1.70 -2.61
N PHE A 530 -12.52 0.64 -3.06
CA PHE A 530 -12.82 0.00 -4.36
C PHE A 530 -14.28 -0.47 -4.45
N GLU A 531 -14.77 -1.16 -3.41
CA GLU A 531 -16.15 -1.67 -3.37
C GLU A 531 -17.17 -0.52 -3.31
N ALA A 532 -16.91 0.53 -2.53
CA ALA A 532 -17.75 1.73 -2.49
C ALA A 532 -17.84 2.43 -3.86
N ILE A 533 -16.71 2.59 -4.58
CA ILE A 533 -16.71 3.17 -5.92
C ILE A 533 -17.49 2.27 -6.90
N LYS A 534 -17.33 0.95 -6.84
CA LYS A 534 -18.09 0.01 -7.69
C LYS A 534 -19.60 0.03 -7.40
N MET A 535 -20.00 0.15 -6.14
CA MET A 535 -21.41 0.34 -5.77
C MET A 535 -21.98 1.66 -6.31
N GLN A 536 -21.21 2.75 -6.27
CA GLN A 536 -21.60 4.03 -6.85
C GLN A 536 -21.75 3.94 -8.37
N GLN A 537 -20.77 3.37 -9.09
CA GLN A 537 -20.84 3.15 -10.54
C GLN A 537 -22.08 2.30 -10.93
N ALA A 538 -22.34 1.20 -10.21
CA ALA A 538 -23.49 0.34 -10.45
C ALA A 538 -24.83 1.06 -10.17
N THR A 539 -24.89 1.88 -9.11
CA THR A 539 -26.09 2.67 -8.78
C THR A 539 -26.41 3.67 -9.90
N ILE A 540 -25.40 4.41 -10.36
CA ILE A 540 -25.53 5.38 -11.47
C ILE A 540 -26.03 4.67 -12.74
N ALA A 541 -25.39 3.57 -13.14
CA ALA A 541 -25.77 2.79 -14.33
C ALA A 541 -27.15 2.09 -14.22
N SER A 542 -27.71 1.96 -13.01
CA SER A 542 -29.09 1.48 -12.80
C SER A 542 -30.15 2.60 -12.80
N SER A 543 -29.71 3.86 -12.85
CA SER A 543 -30.55 5.07 -12.82
C SER A 543 -30.56 5.86 -14.14
N SER A 544 -29.83 5.38 -15.14
CA SER A 544 -29.65 5.94 -16.48
C SER A 544 -30.27 5.05 -17.56
#